data_AF-A0A2T1CPP5-F1
#
_entry.id   AF-A0A2T1CPP5-F1
#
_cell.length_a   1.000
_cell.length_b   1.000
_cell.length_c   1.000
_cell.angle_alpha   90.00
_cell.angle_beta   90.00
_cell.angle_gamma   90.00
#
_symmetry.space_group_name_H-M   'P 1'
#
loop_
_entity.id
_entity.type
_entity.pdbx_description
1 polymer ?
#
loop_
_entity_poly.entity_id
_entity_poly.type
_entity_poly.pdbx_seq_one_letter_code
_entity_poly.pdbx_strand_id
1 'polypeptide(L)'
;MLTSVCSLGLTTISIAESKIYEPSNNVVKDLQLERLDHSLRVNLKKTESYIAPTPIKAQPKPIPKVAINLIKEFEGFKDYAYIDTDGTPVIGYGLSRIGGIPVQIGDRISTTQADAALNTHIREIHRELEPIVQVDLSDRQLSALTSIAFNVGVESIKNSTLVQKINAQDYAGAADEFLRWDKANLQGALVQMPGLTRRRAAERQLFLSGSQSS
;
A
#
# COMPACT_ATOMS: atom_id res chain seq x y z
N MET A 1 60.23 -32.16 -52.72
CA MET A 1 60.97 -31.40 -51.69
C MET A 1 60.62 -32.10 -50.37
N LEU A 2 61.35 -33.12 -49.85
CA LEU A 2 62.67 -33.05 -49.18
C LEU A 2 62.79 -31.73 -48.39
N THR A 3 62.90 -31.64 -47.06
CA THR A 3 63.61 -32.40 -46.00
C THR A 3 62.90 -32.11 -44.64
N SER A 4 62.84 -32.97 -43.61
CA SER A 4 63.92 -33.43 -42.70
C SER A 4 64.58 -32.24 -41.94
N VAL A 5 64.92 -32.22 -40.64
CA VAL A 5 65.02 -33.17 -39.51
C VAL A 5 65.45 -32.35 -38.26
N CYS A 6 65.09 -32.81 -37.04
CA CYS A 6 65.74 -32.69 -35.71
C CYS A 6 66.31 -31.32 -35.21
N SER A 7 66.52 -31.02 -33.92
CA SER A 7 66.92 -31.88 -32.79
C SER A 7 66.79 -31.14 -31.44
N LEU A 8 66.32 -31.90 -30.44
CA LEU A 8 66.80 -32.05 -29.05
C LEU A 8 67.08 -30.84 -28.13
N GLY A 9 66.52 -30.96 -26.92
CA GLY A 9 67.01 -30.31 -25.71
C GLY A 9 66.13 -30.54 -24.49
N LEU A 10 65.95 -31.80 -24.05
CA LEU A 10 65.43 -32.10 -22.70
C LEU A 10 66.53 -31.80 -21.68
N THR A 11 66.29 -30.86 -20.78
CA THR A 11 67.03 -30.73 -19.53
C THR A 11 66.05 -30.80 -18.38
N THR A 12 66.17 -31.85 -17.59
CA THR A 12 65.43 -32.08 -16.35
C THR A 12 65.81 -31.01 -15.32
N ILE A 13 64.84 -30.22 -14.85
CA ILE A 13 65.00 -29.39 -13.65
C ILE A 13 64.30 -30.09 -12.49
N SER A 14 65.10 -30.42 -11.48
CA SER A 14 64.74 -31.01 -10.20
C SER A 14 63.71 -30.14 -9.46
N ILE A 15 62.60 -30.74 -9.03
CA ILE A 15 61.62 -30.08 -8.15
C ILE A 15 62.15 -30.18 -6.72
N ALA A 16 62.55 -29.05 -6.15
CA ALA A 16 62.75 -28.90 -4.71
C ALA A 16 61.38 -28.73 -4.03
N GLU A 17 61.09 -29.58 -3.06
CA GLU A 17 59.86 -29.53 -2.24
C GLU A 17 59.79 -28.22 -1.45
N SER A 18 58.86 -27.32 -1.79
CA SER A 18 58.49 -26.22 -0.92
C SER A 18 57.56 -26.72 0.18
N LYS A 19 58.10 -26.88 1.40
CA LYS A 19 57.36 -27.22 2.61
C LYS A 19 56.24 -26.19 2.84
N ILE A 20 54.99 -26.61 2.69
CA ILE A 20 53.82 -25.78 2.99
C ILE A 20 53.84 -25.48 4.50
N TYR A 21 53.87 -24.19 4.84
CA TYR A 21 53.70 -23.73 6.22
C TYR A 21 52.23 -23.87 6.59
N GLU A 22 51.88 -24.92 7.33
CA GLU A 22 50.61 -25.00 8.03
C GLU A 22 50.74 -24.27 9.38
N PRO A 23 50.01 -23.17 9.61
CA PRO A 23 50.05 -22.49 10.90
C PRO A 23 49.56 -23.45 12.00
N SER A 24 50.30 -23.50 13.10
CA SER A 24 49.96 -24.40 14.21
C SER A 24 48.57 -24.07 14.77
N ASN A 25 47.84 -25.11 15.18
CA ASN A 25 46.47 -25.04 15.69
C ASN A 25 46.29 -24.04 16.86
N ASN A 26 47.38 -23.70 17.56
CA ASN A 26 47.35 -22.72 18.65
C ASN A 26 47.22 -21.28 18.14
N VAL A 27 47.91 -20.92 17.04
CA VAL A 27 47.83 -19.58 16.43
C VAL A 27 46.42 -19.31 15.90
N VAL A 28 45.79 -20.32 15.31
CA VAL A 28 44.40 -20.20 14.81
C VAL A 28 43.41 -20.00 15.96
N LYS A 29 43.58 -20.71 17.08
CA LYS A 29 42.76 -20.55 18.28
C LYS A 29 42.93 -19.18 18.92
N ASP A 30 44.17 -18.69 19.03
CA ASP A 30 44.46 -17.38 19.61
C ASP A 30 43.80 -16.25 18.78
N LEU A 31 43.89 -16.33 17.45
CA LEU A 31 43.21 -15.40 16.54
C LEU A 31 41.67 -15.49 16.65
N GLN A 32 41.12 -16.69 16.87
CA GLN A 32 39.68 -16.85 17.07
C GLN A 32 39.22 -16.26 18.41
N LEU A 33 40.00 -16.41 19.48
CA LEU A 33 39.72 -15.79 20.78
C LEU A 33 39.77 -14.27 20.69
N GLU A 34 40.78 -13.69 20.07
CA GLU A 34 40.87 -12.22 19.91
C GLU A 34 39.70 -11.65 19.10
N ARG A 35 39.26 -12.34 18.05
CA ARG A 35 38.09 -11.94 17.24
C ARG A 35 36.80 -12.01 18.04
N LEU A 36 36.67 -13.01 18.93
CA LEU A 36 35.52 -13.14 19.80
C LEU A 36 35.49 -12.02 20.85
N ASP A 37 36.62 -11.73 21.49
CA ASP A 37 36.75 -10.65 22.48
C ASP A 37 36.48 -9.27 21.87
N HIS A 38 36.99 -9.02 20.65
CA HIS A 38 36.67 -7.80 19.92
C HIS A 38 35.16 -7.69 19.63
N SER A 39 34.55 -8.79 19.17
CA SER A 39 33.11 -8.83 18.88
C SER A 39 32.26 -8.62 20.13
N LEU A 40 32.65 -9.22 21.26
CA LEU A 40 31.99 -9.04 22.56
C LEU A 40 32.09 -7.58 23.03
N ARG A 41 33.27 -6.96 22.93
CA ARG A 41 33.46 -5.54 23.28
C ARG A 41 32.63 -4.60 22.41
N VAL A 42 32.54 -4.86 21.11
CA VAL A 42 31.70 -4.09 20.19
C VAL A 42 30.22 -4.24 20.55
N ASN A 43 29.77 -5.45 20.87
CA ASN A 43 28.39 -5.71 21.26
C ASN A 43 28.04 -5.10 22.61
N LEU A 44 28.94 -5.14 23.61
CA LEU A 44 28.70 -4.50 24.92
C LEU A 44 28.54 -2.98 24.81
N LYS A 45 29.39 -2.31 24.02
CA LYS A 45 29.23 -0.86 23.75
C LYS A 45 27.90 -0.53 23.06
N LYS A 46 27.41 -1.45 22.21
CA LYS A 46 26.10 -1.33 21.57
C LYS A 46 24.94 -1.56 22.55
N THR A 47 25.11 -2.40 23.56
CA THR A 47 24.11 -2.59 24.62
C THR A 47 24.07 -1.43 25.61
N GLU A 48 25.21 -0.78 25.88
CA GLU A 48 25.29 0.43 26.72
C GLU A 48 24.61 1.66 26.08
N SER A 49 24.31 1.60 24.78
CA SER A 49 23.59 2.64 24.01
C SER A 49 22.17 2.23 23.61
N TYR A 50 21.64 1.15 24.20
CA TYR A 50 20.27 0.68 23.93
C TYR A 50 19.25 1.64 24.54
N ILE A 51 18.78 2.58 23.74
CA ILE A 51 17.57 3.36 24.02
C ILE A 51 16.39 2.46 23.68
N ALA A 52 15.52 2.20 24.65
CA ALA A 52 14.29 1.44 24.40
C ALA A 52 13.55 2.06 23.21
N PRO A 53 13.12 1.27 22.21
CA PRO A 53 12.40 1.82 21.05
C PRO A 53 11.18 2.57 21.56
N THR A 54 11.07 3.83 21.19
CA THR A 54 9.85 4.62 21.36
C THR A 54 8.71 3.86 20.68
N PRO A 55 7.48 3.83 21.25
CA PRO A 55 6.36 3.15 20.61
C PRO A 55 6.20 3.68 19.18
N ILE A 56 6.47 2.82 18.20
CA ILE A 56 6.28 3.14 16.78
C ILE A 56 4.78 3.40 16.62
N LYS A 57 4.39 4.63 16.25
CA LYS A 57 3.00 4.90 15.81
C LYS A 57 2.65 3.84 14.77
N ALA A 58 1.53 3.14 14.99
CA ALA A 58 1.08 2.08 14.08
C ALA A 58 1.11 2.62 12.64
N GLN A 59 1.79 1.90 11.75
CA GLN A 59 1.86 2.29 10.34
C GLN A 59 0.42 2.24 9.77
N PRO A 60 -0.01 3.23 8.98
CA PRO A 60 -1.34 3.21 8.40
C PRO A 60 -1.52 1.94 7.57
N LYS A 61 -2.63 1.23 7.79
CA LYS A 61 -2.94 -0.02 7.09
C LYS A 61 -2.77 0.17 5.57
N PRO A 62 -2.07 -0.72 4.86
CA PRO A 62 -1.93 -0.62 3.40
C PRO A 62 -3.30 -0.51 2.73
N ILE A 63 -3.40 0.32 1.67
CA ILE A 63 -4.64 0.51 0.93
C ILE A 63 -5.04 -0.83 0.28
N PRO A 64 -6.23 -1.38 0.57
CA PRO A 64 -6.68 -2.58 -0.10
C PRO A 64 -6.81 -2.34 -1.61
N LYS A 65 -6.20 -3.20 -2.43
CA LYS A 65 -6.29 -3.10 -3.89
C LYS A 65 -7.74 -3.18 -4.40
N VAL A 66 -8.58 -3.91 -3.67
CA VAL A 66 -10.01 -4.05 -3.96
C VAL A 66 -10.73 -2.70 -3.91
N ALA A 67 -10.41 -1.85 -2.94
CA ALA A 67 -10.97 -0.49 -2.84
C ALA A 67 -10.65 0.34 -4.08
N ILE A 68 -9.38 0.32 -4.50
CA ILE A 68 -8.90 1.07 -5.67
C ILE A 68 -9.66 0.62 -6.92
N ASN A 69 -9.76 -0.69 -7.15
CA ASN A 69 -10.40 -1.22 -8.35
C ASN A 69 -11.90 -0.88 -8.38
N LEU A 70 -12.59 -1.00 -7.25
CA LEU A 70 -14.02 -0.68 -7.15
C LEU A 70 -14.28 0.80 -7.44
N ILE A 71 -13.47 1.70 -6.86
CA ILE A 71 -13.60 3.14 -7.11
C ILE A 71 -13.37 3.44 -8.60
N LYS A 72 -12.28 2.92 -9.19
CA LYS A 72 -12.00 3.13 -10.61
C LYS A 72 -13.12 2.67 -11.53
N GLU A 73 -13.78 1.55 -11.20
CA GLU A 73 -14.91 1.03 -11.98
C GLU A 73 -16.09 2.01 -12.00
N PHE A 74 -16.40 2.65 -10.86
CA PHE A 74 -17.54 3.56 -10.76
C PHE A 74 -17.23 4.99 -11.21
N GLU A 75 -16.02 5.50 -10.97
CA GLU A 75 -15.64 6.87 -11.36
C GLU A 75 -15.27 6.96 -12.85
N GLY A 76 -14.62 5.92 -13.38
CA GLY A 76 -14.00 5.97 -14.70
C GLY A 76 -12.79 6.93 -14.76
N PHE A 77 -12.00 6.82 -15.82
CA PHE A 77 -10.82 7.68 -16.04
C PHE A 77 -11.08 8.68 -17.16
N LYS A 78 -10.76 9.96 -16.92
CA LYS A 78 -10.67 11.01 -17.93
C LYS A 78 -9.31 11.70 -17.85
N ASP A 79 -8.60 11.75 -18.97
CA ASP A 79 -7.28 12.36 -19.10
C ASP A 79 -7.31 13.90 -19.21
N TYR A 80 -8.51 14.49 -19.24
CA TYR A 80 -8.75 15.93 -19.30
C TYR A 80 -9.69 16.41 -18.20
N ALA A 81 -9.48 17.66 -17.75
CA ALA A 81 -10.38 18.30 -16.79
C ALA A 81 -11.74 18.65 -17.42
N TYR A 82 -12.81 18.45 -16.65
CA TYR A 82 -14.19 18.76 -17.04
C TYR A 82 -14.98 19.27 -15.82
N ILE A 83 -16.15 19.85 -16.07
CA ILE A 83 -17.04 20.36 -15.01
C ILE A 83 -17.96 19.23 -14.53
N ASP A 84 -17.95 18.96 -13.23
CA ASP A 84 -18.90 18.03 -12.59
C ASP A 84 -20.29 18.69 -12.43
N THR A 85 -21.28 17.90 -12.02
CA THR A 85 -22.68 18.30 -11.87
C THR A 85 -22.91 19.48 -10.91
N ASP A 86 -22.01 19.68 -9.93
CA ASP A 86 -22.05 20.78 -8.97
C ASP A 86 -21.31 22.05 -9.45
N GLY A 87 -20.71 22.01 -10.64
CA GLY A 87 -19.90 23.11 -11.20
C GLY A 87 -18.41 23.04 -10.90
N THR A 88 -17.95 22.04 -10.13
CA THR A 88 -16.54 21.89 -9.75
C THR A 88 -15.71 21.30 -10.90
N PRO A 89 -14.56 21.89 -11.28
CA PRO A 89 -13.62 21.24 -12.18
C PRO A 89 -13.01 19.98 -11.56
N VAL A 90 -13.04 18.88 -12.28
CA VAL A 90 -12.51 17.57 -11.86
C VAL A 90 -11.72 16.91 -12.98
N ILE A 91 -10.76 16.04 -12.64
CA ILE A 91 -9.91 15.32 -13.59
C ILE A 91 -9.59 13.90 -13.10
N GLY A 92 -9.14 13.01 -13.99
CA GLY A 92 -8.74 11.65 -13.65
C GLY A 92 -9.95 10.83 -13.22
N TYR A 93 -9.97 10.41 -11.97
CA TYR A 93 -11.06 9.66 -11.34
C TYR A 93 -12.03 10.59 -10.58
N GLY A 94 -12.32 11.78 -11.14
CA GLY A 94 -13.26 12.73 -10.53
C GLY A 94 -12.67 13.56 -9.38
N LEU A 95 -11.35 13.73 -9.31
CA LEU A 95 -10.72 14.52 -8.25
C LEU A 95 -10.72 16.01 -8.61
N SER A 96 -11.12 16.87 -7.67
CA SER A 96 -11.08 18.34 -7.81
C SER A 96 -9.74 18.96 -7.44
N ARG A 97 -8.83 18.16 -6.86
CA ARG A 97 -7.48 18.56 -6.47
C ARG A 97 -6.47 17.47 -6.80
N ILE A 98 -5.32 17.85 -7.35
CA ILE A 98 -4.18 16.95 -7.58
C ILE A 98 -2.99 17.48 -6.78
N GLY A 99 -2.50 16.68 -5.83
CA GLY A 99 -1.40 17.10 -4.94
C GLY A 99 -1.72 18.35 -4.11
N GLY A 100 -2.99 18.57 -3.78
CA GLY A 100 -3.46 19.75 -3.04
C GLY A 100 -3.71 21.00 -3.91
N ILE A 101 -3.45 20.94 -5.21
CA ILE A 101 -3.68 22.04 -6.15
C ILE A 101 -5.07 21.86 -6.78
N PRO A 102 -5.96 22.89 -6.77
CA PRO A 102 -7.25 22.84 -7.46
C PRO A 102 -7.08 22.59 -8.96
N VAL A 103 -7.90 21.70 -9.50
CA VAL A 103 -7.98 21.41 -10.94
C VAL A 103 -8.55 22.61 -11.69
N GLN A 104 -8.01 22.88 -12.87
CA GLN A 104 -8.47 23.93 -13.77
C GLN A 104 -8.89 23.35 -15.11
N ILE A 105 -9.87 23.99 -15.76
CA ILE A 105 -10.23 23.63 -17.13
C ILE A 105 -9.04 23.88 -18.05
N GLY A 106 -8.67 22.86 -18.81
CA GLY A 106 -7.46 22.82 -19.64
C GLY A 106 -6.42 21.83 -19.13
N ASP A 107 -6.48 21.44 -17.85
CA ASP A 107 -5.55 20.47 -17.28
C ASP A 107 -5.61 19.11 -18.01
N ARG A 108 -4.47 18.43 -18.01
CA ARG A 108 -4.27 17.07 -18.51
C ARG A 108 -3.57 16.22 -17.47
N ILE A 109 -3.89 14.93 -17.42
CA ILE A 109 -3.29 13.99 -16.49
C ILE A 109 -3.04 12.63 -17.14
N SER A 110 -1.88 12.02 -16.86
CA SER A 110 -1.63 10.63 -17.22
C SER A 110 -2.32 9.66 -16.26
N THR A 111 -2.56 8.43 -16.71
CA THR A 111 -3.10 7.37 -15.83
C THR A 111 -2.23 7.15 -14.59
N THR A 112 -0.89 7.20 -14.73
CA THR A 112 0.03 7.05 -13.59
C THR A 112 -0.13 8.16 -12.57
N GLN A 113 -0.27 9.42 -13.02
CA GLN A 113 -0.50 10.55 -12.13
C GLN A 113 -1.88 10.46 -11.45
N ALA A 114 -2.92 10.08 -12.20
CA ALA A 114 -4.26 9.90 -11.66
C ALA A 114 -4.32 8.76 -10.63
N ASP A 115 -3.60 7.66 -10.86
CA ASP A 115 -3.47 6.54 -9.93
C ASP A 115 -2.76 6.96 -8.64
N ALA A 116 -1.69 7.74 -8.75
CA ALA A 116 -0.97 8.28 -7.61
C ALA A 116 -1.84 9.26 -6.80
N ALA A 117 -2.62 10.11 -7.48
CA ALA A 117 -3.57 11.03 -6.85
C ALA A 117 -4.70 10.27 -6.14
N LEU A 118 -5.29 9.27 -6.79
CA LEU A 118 -6.31 8.41 -6.19
C LEU A 118 -5.81 7.71 -4.93
N ASN A 119 -4.61 7.11 -4.97
CA ASN A 119 -4.02 6.46 -3.80
C ASN A 119 -3.77 7.45 -2.65
N THR A 120 -3.41 8.69 -2.96
CA THR A 120 -3.23 9.73 -1.95
C THR A 120 -4.57 10.12 -1.32
N HIS A 121 -5.61 10.29 -2.13
CA HIS A 121 -6.93 10.61 -1.62
C HIS A 121 -7.55 9.48 -0.80
N ILE A 122 -7.35 8.21 -1.20
CA ILE A 122 -7.79 7.07 -0.37
C ILE A 122 -7.08 7.06 1.00
N ARG A 123 -5.80 7.45 1.06
CA ARG A 123 -5.11 7.61 2.36
C ARG A 123 -5.69 8.73 3.21
N GLU A 124 -6.15 9.82 2.59
CA GLU A 124 -6.87 10.89 3.29
C GLU A 124 -8.16 10.35 3.90
N ILE A 125 -8.99 9.67 3.09
CA ILE A 125 -10.21 9.02 3.54
C ILE A 125 -9.93 8.07 4.70
N HIS A 126 -8.91 7.22 4.62
CA HIS A 126 -8.56 6.30 5.70
C HIS A 126 -8.20 7.02 7.01
N ARG A 127 -7.46 8.14 6.94
CA ARG A 127 -7.13 8.95 8.12
C ARG A 127 -8.36 9.60 8.74
N GLU A 128 -9.33 10.00 7.92
CA GLU A 128 -10.59 10.58 8.39
C GLU A 128 -11.54 9.52 8.95
N LEU A 129 -11.48 8.28 8.43
CA LEU A 129 -12.24 7.13 8.95
C LEU A 129 -11.69 6.60 10.27
N GLU A 130 -10.37 6.66 10.48
CA GLU A 130 -9.69 6.15 11.69
C GLU A 130 -10.32 6.60 13.02
N PRO A 131 -10.63 7.89 13.26
CA PRO A 131 -11.24 8.31 14.52
C PRO A 131 -12.74 7.98 14.65
N ILE A 132 -13.43 7.59 13.57
CA ILE A 132 -14.89 7.35 13.56
C ILE A 132 -15.27 5.87 13.50
N VAL A 133 -14.40 5.01 12.98
CA VAL A 133 -14.57 3.55 12.98
C VAL A 133 -13.80 2.97 14.17
N GLN A 134 -14.53 2.49 15.18
CA GLN A 134 -13.99 2.07 16.48
C GLN A 134 -13.69 0.57 16.57
N VAL A 135 -13.85 -0.15 15.45
CA VAL A 135 -13.68 -1.60 15.36
C VAL A 135 -12.77 -1.96 14.20
N ASP A 136 -12.07 -3.09 14.32
CA ASP A 136 -11.27 -3.62 13.22
C ASP A 136 -12.19 -4.11 12.09
N LEU A 137 -11.91 -3.64 10.86
CA LEU A 137 -12.60 -4.07 9.66
C LEU A 137 -11.71 -4.99 8.83
N SER A 138 -12.32 -6.01 8.22
CA SER A 138 -11.66 -6.79 7.18
C SER A 138 -11.33 -5.90 5.98
N ASP A 139 -10.37 -6.31 5.15
CA ASP A 139 -9.96 -5.52 3.99
C ASP A 139 -11.11 -5.24 3.03
N ARG A 140 -12.06 -6.16 2.92
CA ARG A 140 -13.27 -6.02 2.09
C ARG A 140 -14.27 -5.04 2.70
N GLN A 141 -14.51 -5.11 4.01
CA GLN A 141 -15.36 -4.16 4.71
C GLN A 141 -14.80 -2.73 4.63
N LEU A 142 -13.50 -2.57 4.91
CA LEU A 142 -12.81 -1.29 4.75
C LEU A 142 -12.88 -0.79 3.30
N SER A 143 -12.67 -1.68 2.31
CA SER A 143 -12.76 -1.31 0.89
C SER A 143 -14.13 -0.75 0.50
N ALA A 144 -15.21 -1.39 0.96
CA ALA A 144 -16.57 -0.92 0.69
C ALA A 144 -16.85 0.42 1.37
N LEU A 145 -16.45 0.57 2.64
CA LEU A 145 -16.59 1.84 3.38
C LEU A 145 -15.79 2.97 2.73
N THR A 146 -14.56 2.71 2.28
CA THR A 146 -13.74 3.67 1.55
C THR A 146 -14.39 4.08 0.22
N SER A 147 -15.02 3.14 -0.51
CA SER A 147 -15.65 3.43 -1.79
C SER A 147 -16.89 4.33 -1.68
N ILE A 148 -17.74 4.10 -0.66
CA ILE A 148 -18.87 4.99 -0.39
C ILE A 148 -18.38 6.34 0.13
N ALA A 149 -17.39 6.37 1.03
CA ALA A 149 -16.80 7.59 1.55
C ALA A 149 -16.15 8.45 0.46
N PHE A 150 -15.53 7.83 -0.55
CA PHE A 150 -15.02 8.54 -1.72
C PHE A 150 -16.13 9.25 -2.48
N ASN A 151 -17.29 8.60 -2.64
CA ASN A 151 -18.40 9.13 -3.43
C ASN A 151 -19.20 10.23 -2.74
N VAL A 152 -19.47 10.06 -1.44
CA VAL A 152 -20.38 10.97 -0.71
C VAL A 152 -19.64 11.84 0.30
N GLY A 153 -18.34 11.63 0.48
CA GLY A 153 -17.52 12.28 1.51
C GLY A 153 -17.61 11.57 2.87
N VAL A 154 -16.48 11.54 3.59
CA VAL A 154 -16.42 11.00 4.96
C VAL A 154 -17.35 11.78 5.89
N GLU A 155 -17.43 13.10 5.70
CA GLU A 155 -18.23 13.98 6.54
C GLU A 155 -19.73 13.69 6.45
N SER A 156 -20.20 13.20 5.31
CA SER A 156 -21.59 12.79 5.13
C SER A 156 -21.91 11.51 5.92
N ILE A 157 -20.97 10.57 5.98
CA ILE A 157 -21.22 9.25 6.59
C ILE A 157 -20.85 9.17 8.07
N LYS A 158 -20.01 10.08 8.61
CA LYS A 158 -19.43 9.91 9.95
C LYS A 158 -20.44 9.71 11.09
N ASN A 159 -21.62 10.34 10.98
CA ASN A 159 -22.67 10.27 11.99
C ASN A 159 -23.85 9.38 11.55
N SER A 160 -23.70 8.67 10.44
CA SER A 160 -24.78 7.88 9.84
C SER A 160 -25.05 6.58 10.60
N THR A 161 -26.24 6.03 10.39
CA THR A 161 -26.61 4.69 10.86
C THR A 161 -25.65 3.61 10.35
N LEU A 162 -25.05 3.78 9.16
CA LEU A 162 -24.01 2.89 8.65
C LEU A 162 -22.83 2.78 9.62
N VAL A 163 -22.23 3.91 10.00
CA VAL A 163 -21.08 3.93 10.92
C VAL A 163 -21.48 3.47 12.32
N GLN A 164 -22.66 3.86 12.80
CA GLN A 164 -23.18 3.40 14.10
C GLN A 164 -23.30 1.87 14.16
N LYS A 165 -23.85 1.24 13.12
CA LYS A 165 -23.98 -0.22 13.04
C LYS A 165 -22.64 -0.93 12.88
N ILE A 166 -21.71 -0.35 12.10
CA ILE A 166 -20.33 -0.85 12.01
C ILE A 166 -19.69 -0.90 13.40
N ASN A 167 -19.77 0.19 14.17
CA ASN A 167 -19.17 0.26 15.50
C ASN A 167 -19.88 -0.64 16.52
N ALA A 168 -21.17 -0.92 16.32
CA ALA A 168 -21.92 -1.92 17.08
C ALA A 168 -21.64 -3.37 16.61
N GLN A 169 -20.77 -3.57 15.61
CA GLN A 169 -20.49 -4.85 14.95
C GLN A 169 -21.72 -5.54 14.34
N ASP A 170 -22.80 -4.80 14.10
CA ASP A 170 -23.96 -5.24 13.33
C ASP A 170 -23.63 -5.12 11.84
N TYR A 171 -22.78 -6.02 11.34
CA TYR A 171 -22.28 -5.96 9.97
C TYR A 171 -23.37 -6.27 8.93
N ALA A 172 -24.33 -7.13 9.25
CA ALA A 172 -25.46 -7.41 8.37
C ALA A 172 -26.35 -6.16 8.24
N GLY A 173 -26.72 -5.55 9.37
CA GLY A 173 -27.50 -4.33 9.37
C GLY A 173 -26.74 -3.15 8.75
N ALA A 174 -25.43 -3.04 8.96
CA ALA A 174 -24.58 -2.03 8.34
C ALA A 174 -24.55 -2.18 6.80
N ALA A 175 -24.45 -3.41 6.31
CA ALA A 175 -24.46 -3.69 4.88
C ALA A 175 -25.73 -3.17 4.18
N ASP A 176 -26.89 -3.27 4.84
CA ASP A 176 -28.14 -2.76 4.31
C ASP A 176 -28.21 -1.22 4.30
N GLU A 177 -27.45 -0.54 5.15
CA GLU A 177 -27.41 0.93 5.16
C GLU A 177 -26.76 1.50 3.89
N PHE A 178 -25.89 0.77 3.20
CA PHE A 178 -25.33 1.22 1.92
C PHE A 178 -26.42 1.55 0.90
N LEU A 179 -27.50 0.75 0.86
CA LEU A 179 -28.56 0.89 -0.13
C LEU A 179 -29.36 2.20 0.00
N ARG A 180 -29.25 2.89 1.15
CA ARG A 180 -29.94 4.17 1.39
C ARG A 180 -29.27 5.37 0.71
N TRP A 181 -28.05 5.20 0.22
CA TRP A 181 -27.21 6.26 -0.35
C TRP A 181 -27.26 6.25 -1.88
N ASP A 182 -28.46 6.06 -2.44
CA ASP A 182 -28.70 5.88 -3.87
C ASP A 182 -29.45 7.04 -4.53
N LYS A 183 -29.65 8.14 -3.80
CA LYS A 183 -30.36 9.33 -4.27
C LYS A 183 -29.41 10.51 -4.50
N ALA A 184 -29.73 11.32 -5.49
CA ALA A 184 -29.11 12.62 -5.72
C ALA A 184 -30.19 13.70 -5.79
N ASN A 185 -29.80 14.96 -5.54
CA ASN A 185 -30.71 16.09 -5.72
C ASN A 185 -30.79 16.44 -7.21
N LEU A 186 -31.98 16.30 -7.79
CA LEU A 186 -32.29 16.75 -9.14
C LEU A 186 -33.41 17.79 -9.04
N GLN A 187 -33.06 19.06 -9.33
CA GLN A 187 -34.01 20.18 -9.34
C GLN A 187 -34.77 20.38 -8.01
N GLY A 188 -34.11 20.15 -6.87
CA GLY A 188 -34.68 20.33 -5.53
C GLY A 188 -35.35 19.08 -4.95
N ALA A 189 -35.43 17.98 -5.71
CA ALA A 189 -35.99 16.72 -5.24
C ALA A 189 -34.91 15.63 -5.14
N LEU A 190 -34.97 14.82 -4.08
CA LEU A 190 -34.14 13.62 -3.97
C LEU A 190 -34.71 12.51 -4.86
N VAL A 191 -33.98 12.19 -5.92
CA VAL A 191 -34.36 11.18 -6.91
C VAL A 191 -33.37 10.02 -6.84
N GLN A 192 -33.89 8.79 -6.88
CA GLN A 192 -33.06 7.60 -6.96
C GLN A 192 -32.32 7.56 -8.30
N MET A 193 -31.01 7.32 -8.24
CA MET A 193 -30.14 7.31 -9.41
C MET A 193 -29.73 5.87 -9.70
N PRO A 194 -30.08 5.28 -10.87
CA PRO A 194 -29.74 3.89 -11.19
C PRO A 194 -28.25 3.57 -11.07
N GLY A 195 -27.39 4.52 -11.41
CA GLY A 195 -25.94 4.41 -11.25
C GLY A 195 -25.50 4.28 -9.79
N LEU A 196 -26.10 5.08 -8.89
CA LEU A 196 -25.84 4.98 -7.45
C LEU A 196 -26.41 3.68 -6.90
N THR A 197 -27.63 3.28 -7.30
CA THR A 197 -28.23 2.01 -6.87
C THR A 197 -27.32 0.81 -7.18
N ARG A 198 -26.77 0.75 -8.41
CA ARG A 198 -25.79 -0.28 -8.79
C ARG A 198 -24.52 -0.22 -7.93
N ARG A 199 -24.01 0.98 -7.68
CA ARG A 199 -22.82 1.20 -6.85
C ARG A 199 -23.01 0.72 -5.42
N ARG A 200 -24.10 1.13 -4.77
CA ARG A 200 -24.43 0.75 -3.40
C ARG A 200 -24.63 -0.76 -3.26
N ALA A 201 -25.23 -1.41 -4.26
CA ALA A 201 -25.37 -2.87 -4.27
C ALA A 201 -24.00 -3.59 -4.33
N ALA A 202 -23.08 -3.11 -5.17
CA ALA A 202 -21.72 -3.67 -5.26
C ALA A 202 -20.92 -3.45 -3.97
N GLU A 203 -20.98 -2.26 -3.38
CA GLU A 203 -20.34 -1.95 -2.11
C GLU A 203 -20.91 -2.82 -0.96
N ARG A 204 -22.24 -2.97 -0.88
CA ARG A 204 -22.90 -3.88 0.08
C ARG A 204 -22.41 -5.32 -0.07
N GLN A 205 -22.37 -5.82 -1.30
CA GLN A 205 -21.92 -7.19 -1.59
C GLN A 205 -20.47 -7.38 -1.17
N LEU A 206 -19.61 -6.42 -1.50
CA LEU A 206 -18.21 -6.44 -1.08
C LEU A 206 -18.09 -6.45 0.45
N PHE A 207 -18.83 -5.60 1.15
CA PHE A 207 -18.83 -5.52 2.60
C PHE A 207 -19.20 -6.86 3.25
N LEU A 208 -20.28 -7.50 2.81
CA LEU A 208 -20.74 -8.80 3.31
C LEU A 208 -19.76 -9.94 3.02
N SER A 209 -19.08 -9.89 1.88
CA SER A 209 -18.06 -10.89 1.52
C SER A 209 -16.81 -10.81 2.41
N GLY A 210 -16.69 -9.79 3.27
CA GLY A 210 -15.64 -9.63 4.26
C GLY A 210 -15.95 -10.19 5.64
N SER A 211 -17.20 -10.60 5.90
CA SER A 211 -17.62 -11.24 7.16
C SER A 211 -17.50 -12.78 7.12
N GLN A 212 -17.17 -13.33 5.96
CA GLN A 212 -16.96 -14.76 5.73
C GLN A 212 -15.47 -15.11 5.88
N SER A 213 -14.96 -15.01 7.10
CA SER A 213 -13.68 -15.62 7.47
C SER A 213 -13.97 -16.52 8.66
N SER A 214 -14.24 -17.80 8.38
CA SER A 214 -14.28 -18.89 9.36
C SER A 214 -12.90 -19.48 9.56
#